data_AF-A0A949XNE6-F1
#
_entry.id   AF-A0A949XNE6-F1
#
_cell.length_a   1.000
_cell.length_b   1.000
_cell.length_c   1.000
_cell.angle_alpha   90.00
_cell.angle_beta   90.00
_cell.angle_gamma   90.00
#
_symmetry.space_group_name_H-M   'P 1'
#
loop_
_entity.id
_entity.type
_entity.pdbx_description
1 polymer ?
#
loop_
_entity_poly.entity_id
_entity_poly.type
_entity_poly.pdbx_seq_one_letter_code
_entity_poly.pdbx_strand_id
1 'polypeptide(L)'
;TPDDMGDAASIETSYAYLMQFTDGNRIDLTFRPAADVAPIVTDSLSLVLLDKDRRFALPPPSLRSYFPCRPTLKKFADCCNEFWWVTPYVAKGLYRDQIPYAKGMLDGPLRNQLVQMLTWYVGVSTNFQATAGLLGKYLKIHLTDELWGLMERTYSDAQRENVWGSLYAMNELFRRAARITAQAFGFAYPEQEDAAVSRFIREIQACSSF
;
A
#
# COMPACT_ATOMS: atom_id res chain seq x y z
N THR A 1 -0.39 11.03 17.74
CA THR A 1 0.50 9.87 17.48
C THR A 1 1.94 10.39 17.41
N PRO A 2 3.00 9.59 17.16
CA PRO A 2 4.31 10.16 16.82
C PRO A 2 4.26 11.21 15.70
N ASP A 3 3.21 11.16 14.87
CA ASP A 3 2.93 12.08 13.77
C ASP A 3 2.23 13.38 14.19
N ASP A 4 1.78 13.51 15.45
CA ASP A 4 1.13 14.72 15.99
C ASP A 4 2.08 15.56 16.87
N MET A 5 3.40 15.42 16.69
CA MET A 5 4.39 16.25 17.38
C MET A 5 4.46 17.64 16.73
N GLY A 6 3.35 18.39 16.77
CA GLY A 6 3.28 19.76 16.30
C GLY A 6 3.81 20.76 17.34
N ASP A 7 4.50 21.80 16.89
CA ASP A 7 5.04 22.89 17.74
C ASP A 7 3.98 23.89 18.25
N ALA A 8 2.68 23.60 18.12
CA ALA A 8 1.61 24.54 18.45
C ALA A 8 0.71 24.02 19.57
N ALA A 9 0.57 24.83 20.62
CA ALA A 9 -0.40 24.69 21.70
C ALA A 9 -1.83 24.79 21.18
N SER A 10 -2.33 23.73 20.53
CA SER A 10 -3.75 23.43 20.59
C SER A 10 -4.03 22.84 21.97
N ILE A 11 -5.11 23.25 22.62
CA ILE A 11 -5.57 22.54 23.83
C ILE A 11 -6.09 21.20 23.32
N GLU A 12 -5.21 20.21 23.21
CA GLU A 12 -5.58 18.87 22.81
C GLU A 12 -6.53 18.33 23.89
N THR A 13 -7.78 18.03 23.49
CA THR A 13 -8.74 17.40 24.40
C THR A 13 -8.40 15.94 24.67
N SER A 14 -7.37 15.37 24.04
CA SER A 14 -6.88 14.02 24.29
C SER A 14 -5.37 14.01 24.46
N TYR A 15 -4.84 13.13 25.29
CA TYR A 15 -3.39 12.90 25.39
C TYR A 15 -3.07 11.42 25.26
N ALA A 16 -1.93 11.10 24.65
CA ALA A 16 -1.50 9.73 24.40
C ALA A 16 -0.13 9.45 25.04
N TYR A 17 0.00 8.25 25.62
CA TYR A 17 1.28 7.68 26.02
C TYR A 17 1.65 6.54 25.08
N LEU A 18 2.83 6.63 24.50
CA LEU A 18 3.43 5.56 23.71
C LEU A 18 4.48 4.89 24.59
N MET A 19 4.17 3.68 25.07
CA MET A 19 4.95 3.01 26.11
C MET A 19 5.64 1.78 25.53
N GLN A 20 6.94 1.68 25.79
CA GLN A 20 7.74 0.46 25.59
C GLN A 20 8.02 -0.13 26.97
N PHE A 21 7.47 -1.32 27.23
CA PHE A 21 7.69 -2.04 28.47
C PHE A 21 8.99 -2.83 28.40
N THR A 22 9.56 -3.14 29.57
CA THR A 22 10.85 -3.83 29.72
C THR A 22 10.81 -5.29 29.26
N ASP A 23 9.62 -5.87 29.12
CA ASP A 23 9.40 -7.20 28.56
C ASP A 23 9.30 -7.21 27.02
N GLY A 24 9.40 -6.05 26.37
CA GLY A 24 9.32 -5.88 24.93
C GLY A 24 7.93 -5.50 24.40
N ASN A 25 6.87 -5.57 25.23
CA ASN A 25 5.53 -5.15 24.80
C ASN A 25 5.46 -3.64 24.55
N ARG A 26 4.64 -3.25 23.57
CA ARG A 26 4.33 -1.84 23.27
C ARG A 26 2.85 -1.58 23.39
N ILE A 27 2.49 -0.48 24.05
CA ILE A 27 1.10 -0.03 24.19
C ILE A 27 1.04 1.45 23.87
N ASP A 28 0.13 1.79 22.96
CA ASP A 28 -0.28 3.16 22.69
C ASP A 28 -1.59 3.42 23.44
N LEU A 29 -1.53 4.15 24.56
CA LEU A 29 -2.66 4.43 25.44
C LEU A 29 -3.12 5.87 25.26
N THR A 30 -4.35 6.07 24.79
CA THR A 30 -4.93 7.42 24.62
C THR A 30 -6.03 7.67 25.64
N PHE A 31 -5.95 8.80 26.36
CA PHE A 31 -6.99 9.30 27.24
C PHE A 31 -7.82 10.35 26.51
N ARG A 32 -9.15 10.25 26.62
CA ARG A 32 -10.10 11.20 26.02
C ARG A 32 -11.27 11.50 26.98
N PRO A 33 -11.86 12.70 26.90
CA PRO A 33 -13.12 13.04 27.52
C PRO A 33 -14.20 12.08 27.06
N ALA A 34 -15.05 11.63 27.99
CA ALA A 34 -16.15 10.72 27.69
C ALA A 34 -17.17 11.30 26.68
N ALA A 35 -17.21 12.63 26.51
CA ALA A 35 -18.03 13.30 25.50
C ALA A 35 -17.56 13.02 24.05
N ASP A 36 -16.27 12.72 23.84
CA ASP A 36 -15.63 12.71 22.51
C ASP A 36 -15.33 11.29 21.98
N VAL A 37 -15.93 10.24 22.57
CA VAL A 37 -15.57 8.84 22.27
C VAL A 37 -16.25 8.30 20.99
N ALA A 38 -17.34 8.91 20.52
CA ALA A 38 -18.15 8.37 19.42
C ALA A 38 -17.39 8.06 18.10
N PRO A 39 -16.40 8.85 17.64
CA PRO A 39 -15.67 8.53 16.40
C PRO A 39 -14.80 7.26 16.48
N ILE A 40 -14.29 6.90 17.66
CA ILE A 40 -13.38 5.74 17.85
C ILE A 40 -14.15 4.42 17.75
N VAL A 41 -15.41 4.43 18.18
CA VAL A 41 -16.34 3.28 18.19
C VAL A 41 -16.68 2.83 16.75
N THR A 42 -16.23 3.55 15.71
CA THR A 42 -16.46 3.18 14.31
C THR A 42 -15.43 2.20 13.74
N ASP A 43 -14.28 2.00 14.40
CA ASP A 43 -13.29 1.02 13.97
C ASP A 43 -13.74 -0.41 14.33
N SER A 44 -13.80 -1.29 13.34
CA SER A 44 -14.28 -2.65 13.53
C SER A 44 -13.38 -3.52 14.42
N LEU A 45 -12.13 -3.14 14.69
CA LEU A 45 -11.24 -3.83 15.62
C LEU A 45 -11.43 -3.41 17.08
N SER A 46 -12.30 -2.44 17.34
CA SER A 46 -12.58 -1.95 18.70
C SER A 46 -13.23 -3.03 19.56
N LEU A 47 -12.73 -3.18 20.78
CA LEU A 47 -13.28 -4.06 21.81
C LEU A 47 -13.50 -3.28 23.10
N VAL A 48 -14.72 -3.29 23.62
CA VAL A 48 -15.04 -2.69 24.93
C VAL A 48 -14.57 -3.63 26.04
N LEU A 49 -13.57 -3.20 26.81
CA LEU A 49 -13.09 -3.97 27.97
C LEU A 49 -13.86 -3.65 29.25
N LEU A 50 -14.27 -2.38 29.42
CA LEU A 50 -15.05 -1.91 30.56
C LEU A 50 -15.92 -0.73 30.15
N ASP A 51 -17.18 -0.77 30.53
CA ASP A 51 -18.13 0.33 30.34
C ASP A 51 -18.97 0.52 31.61
N LYS A 52 -18.67 1.60 32.34
CA LYS A 52 -19.31 1.91 33.63
C LYS A 52 -20.71 2.51 33.43
N ASP A 53 -20.94 3.17 32.31
CA ASP A 53 -22.16 3.94 32.03
C ASP A 53 -23.07 3.25 31.01
N ARG A 54 -22.66 2.08 30.49
CA ARG A 54 -23.38 1.28 29.48
C ARG A 54 -23.67 2.07 28.19
N ARG A 55 -22.69 2.86 27.76
CA ARG A 55 -22.77 3.74 26.58
C ARG A 55 -22.36 3.06 25.28
N PHE A 56 -21.69 1.92 25.33
CA PHE A 56 -21.13 1.27 24.14
C PHE A 56 -21.80 -0.07 23.84
N ALA A 57 -22.28 -0.21 22.61
CA ALA A 57 -22.77 -1.48 22.06
C ALA A 57 -22.03 -1.74 20.75
N LEU A 58 -20.88 -2.41 20.85
CA LEU A 58 -20.04 -2.77 19.71
C LEU A 58 -20.22 -4.24 19.32
N PRO A 59 -20.20 -4.57 18.00
CA PRO A 59 -20.09 -5.95 17.57
C PRO A 59 -18.72 -6.53 17.98
N PRO A 60 -18.53 -7.86 17.93
CA PRO A 60 -17.23 -8.47 18.12
C PRO A 60 -16.17 -7.89 17.14
N PRO A 61 -14.92 -7.74 17.59
CA PRO A 61 -13.88 -7.15 16.77
C PRO A 61 -13.64 -7.96 15.50
N SER A 62 -13.46 -7.27 14.37
CA SER A 62 -13.27 -7.85 13.05
C SER A 62 -12.45 -6.93 12.14
N LEU A 63 -12.03 -7.42 10.98
CA LEU A 63 -11.27 -6.65 9.99
C LEU A 63 -12.16 -5.89 8.98
N ARG A 64 -13.48 -5.82 9.20
CA ARG A 64 -14.44 -5.31 8.21
C ARG A 64 -14.17 -3.88 7.76
N SER A 65 -13.74 -2.98 8.65
CA SER A 65 -13.40 -1.60 8.30
C SER A 65 -12.17 -1.49 7.39
N TYR A 66 -11.40 -2.57 7.26
CA TYR A 66 -10.15 -2.63 6.49
C TYR A 66 -10.30 -3.41 5.19
N PHE A 67 -11.50 -3.89 4.88
CA PHE A 67 -11.75 -4.58 3.62
C PHE A 67 -11.63 -3.59 2.45
N PRO A 68 -11.07 -4.02 1.31
CA PRO A 68 -10.96 -3.17 0.15
C PRO A 68 -12.32 -2.63 -0.28
N CYS A 69 -12.35 -1.37 -0.71
CA CYS A 69 -13.49 -0.85 -1.46
C CYS A 69 -13.35 -1.23 -2.93
N ARG A 70 -14.46 -1.57 -3.59
CA ARG A 70 -14.49 -1.79 -5.04
C ARG A 70 -14.03 -0.51 -5.76
N PRO A 71 -13.08 -0.58 -6.71
CA PRO A 71 -12.67 0.58 -7.49
C PRO A 71 -13.79 1.05 -8.42
N THR A 72 -13.86 2.35 -8.64
CA THR A 72 -14.55 2.90 -9.82
C THR A 72 -13.64 2.77 -11.03
N LEU A 73 -14.21 2.80 -12.24
CA LEU A 73 -13.43 2.83 -13.48
C LEU A 73 -12.37 3.95 -13.45
N LYS A 74 -12.75 5.14 -12.97
CA LYS A 74 -11.83 6.27 -12.83
C LYS A 74 -10.67 5.96 -11.87
N LYS A 75 -10.93 5.45 -10.67
CA LYS A 75 -9.86 5.13 -9.70
C LYS A 75 -8.91 4.06 -10.24
N PHE A 76 -9.44 3.06 -10.93
CA PHE A 76 -8.63 2.05 -11.59
C PHE A 76 -7.74 2.67 -12.68
N ALA A 77 -8.32 3.49 -13.56
CA ALA A 77 -7.59 4.17 -14.63
C ALA A 77 -6.51 5.13 -14.09
N ASP A 78 -6.83 5.91 -13.05
CA ASP A 78 -5.89 6.82 -12.39
C ASP A 78 -4.71 6.04 -11.79
N CYS A 79 -4.97 4.89 -11.16
CA CYS A 79 -3.91 4.03 -10.60
C CYS A 79 -2.98 3.47 -11.69
N CYS A 80 -3.55 2.97 -12.80
CA CYS A 80 -2.76 2.49 -13.93
C CYS A 80 -1.94 3.63 -14.57
N ASN A 81 -2.55 4.80 -14.76
CA ASN A 81 -1.88 5.97 -15.29
C ASN A 81 -0.71 6.39 -14.42
N GLU A 82 -0.93 6.56 -13.11
CA GLU A 82 0.10 6.97 -12.16
C GLU A 82 1.26 5.95 -12.12
N PHE A 83 0.95 4.65 -12.11
CA PHE A 83 1.97 3.60 -12.13
C PHE A 83 2.86 3.73 -13.37
N TRP A 84 2.26 3.71 -14.57
CA TRP A 84 3.03 3.76 -15.82
C TRP A 84 3.69 5.13 -16.07
N TRP A 85 3.13 6.21 -15.54
CA TRP A 85 3.73 7.55 -15.60
C TRP A 85 4.99 7.67 -14.75
N VAL A 86 4.99 7.07 -13.55
CA VAL A 86 6.11 7.13 -12.60
C VAL A 86 7.22 6.14 -12.95
N THR A 87 6.90 4.99 -13.56
CA THR A 87 7.88 3.96 -13.95
C THR A 87 9.12 4.52 -14.71
N PRO A 88 8.98 5.39 -15.72
CA PRO A 88 10.10 6.09 -16.37
C PRO A 88 11.03 6.86 -15.44
N TYR A 89 10.56 7.36 -14.30
CA TYR A 89 11.39 8.11 -13.36
C TYR A 89 12.38 7.23 -12.63
N VAL A 90 12.01 5.99 -12.30
CA VAL A 90 12.94 5.00 -11.75
C VAL A 90 14.05 4.70 -12.76
N ALA A 91 13.68 4.38 -14.00
CA ALA A 91 14.64 4.09 -15.06
C ALA A 91 15.57 5.27 -15.38
N LYS A 92 15.05 6.49 -15.44
CA LYS A 92 15.85 7.71 -15.61
C LYS A 92 16.81 7.94 -14.44
N GLY A 93 16.36 7.67 -13.21
CA GLY A 93 17.21 7.73 -12.02
C GLY A 93 18.36 6.74 -12.11
N LEU A 94 18.07 5.49 -12.47
CA LEU A 94 19.10 4.46 -12.67
C LEU A 94 20.06 4.83 -13.79
N TYR A 95 19.57 5.29 -14.95
CA TYR A 95 20.40 5.74 -16.06
C TYR A 95 21.41 6.82 -15.66
N ARG A 96 20.97 7.77 -14.82
CA ARG A 96 21.77 8.91 -14.34
C ARG A 96 22.62 8.62 -13.11
N ASP A 97 22.68 7.36 -12.68
CA ASP A 97 23.39 6.95 -11.46
C ASP A 97 22.89 7.63 -10.17
N GLN A 98 21.58 7.86 -10.10
CA GLN A 98 20.90 8.51 -8.97
C GLN A 98 20.16 7.49 -8.11
N ILE A 99 20.89 6.57 -7.46
CA ILE A 99 20.30 5.45 -6.70
C ILE A 99 19.29 5.91 -5.62
N PRO A 100 19.55 6.93 -4.78
CA PRO A 100 18.57 7.39 -3.79
C PRO A 100 17.25 7.85 -4.43
N TYR A 101 17.33 8.55 -5.56
CA TYR A 101 16.15 8.98 -6.31
C TYR A 101 15.41 7.80 -6.92
N ALA A 102 16.12 6.87 -7.58
CA ALA A 102 15.51 5.69 -8.19
C ALA A 102 14.79 4.82 -7.16
N LYS A 103 15.42 4.54 -6.01
CA LYS A 103 14.81 3.81 -4.89
C LYS A 103 13.63 4.58 -4.30
N GLY A 104 13.77 5.88 -4.07
CA GLY A 104 12.67 6.73 -3.58
C GLY A 104 11.44 6.67 -4.47
N MET A 105 11.62 6.70 -5.80
CA MET A 105 10.51 6.57 -6.77
C MET A 105 9.94 5.15 -6.85
N LEU A 106 10.80 4.13 -6.76
CA LEU A 106 10.39 2.72 -6.79
C LEU A 106 9.60 2.34 -5.52
N ASP A 107 10.12 2.70 -4.36
CA ASP A 107 9.63 2.25 -3.05
C ASP A 107 8.52 3.15 -2.50
N GLY A 108 8.41 4.39 -2.99
CA GLY A 108 7.35 5.34 -2.64
C GLY A 108 6.20 5.32 -3.65
N PRO A 109 6.15 6.26 -4.62
CA PRO A 109 4.99 6.43 -5.49
C PRO A 109 4.67 5.17 -6.30
N LEU A 110 5.66 4.47 -6.85
CA LEU A 110 5.40 3.29 -7.68
C LEU A 110 4.87 2.11 -6.85
N ARG A 111 5.48 1.83 -5.68
CA ARG A 111 4.99 0.79 -4.76
C ARG A 111 3.61 1.11 -4.19
N ASN A 112 3.29 2.38 -3.96
CA ASN A 112 1.95 2.77 -3.52
C ASN A 112 0.88 2.34 -4.54
N GLN A 113 1.12 2.57 -5.83
CA GLN A 113 0.19 2.13 -6.88
C GLN A 113 0.15 0.60 -7.00
N LEU A 114 1.29 -0.08 -6.86
CA LEU A 114 1.33 -1.55 -6.82
C LEU A 114 0.48 -2.11 -5.69
N VAL A 115 0.67 -1.63 -4.45
CA VAL A 115 -0.07 -2.10 -3.28
C VAL A 115 -1.56 -1.79 -3.43
N GLN A 116 -1.92 -0.64 -4.00
CA GLN A 116 -3.32 -0.31 -4.29
C GLN A 116 -3.94 -1.30 -5.28
N MET A 117 -3.25 -1.61 -6.37
CA MET A 117 -3.71 -2.59 -7.36
C MET A 117 -3.83 -4.00 -6.77
N LEU A 118 -2.85 -4.43 -5.99
CA LEU A 118 -2.88 -5.73 -5.31
C LEU A 118 -3.97 -5.77 -4.23
N THR A 119 -4.30 -4.65 -3.60
CA THR A 119 -5.43 -4.55 -2.66
C THR A 119 -6.77 -4.80 -3.37
N TRP A 120 -6.95 -4.28 -4.58
CA TRP A 120 -8.12 -4.59 -5.40
C TRP A 120 -8.11 -6.02 -5.92
N TYR A 121 -6.95 -6.56 -6.31
CA TYR A 121 -6.79 -7.96 -6.66
C TYR A 121 -7.23 -8.87 -5.50
N VAL A 122 -6.77 -8.62 -4.28
CA VAL A 122 -7.22 -9.36 -3.09
C VAL A 122 -8.72 -9.21 -2.88
N GLY A 123 -9.25 -8.01 -3.04
CA GLY A 123 -10.70 -7.75 -2.99
C GLY A 123 -11.47 -8.63 -3.98
N VAL A 124 -11.04 -8.69 -5.24
CA VAL A 124 -11.67 -9.54 -6.27
C VAL A 124 -11.58 -11.02 -5.87
N SER A 125 -10.38 -11.50 -5.53
CA SER A 125 -10.11 -12.90 -5.23
C SER A 125 -10.81 -13.41 -3.96
N THR A 126 -11.18 -12.51 -3.06
CA THR A 126 -11.83 -12.84 -1.77
C THR A 126 -13.25 -12.30 -1.66
N ASN A 127 -13.84 -11.87 -2.78
CA ASN A 127 -15.15 -11.23 -2.82
C ASN A 127 -15.33 -10.09 -1.80
N PHE A 128 -14.27 -9.31 -1.59
CA PHE A 128 -14.18 -8.15 -0.69
C PHE A 128 -14.39 -8.51 0.79
N GLN A 129 -13.95 -9.70 1.19
CA GLN A 129 -14.05 -10.20 2.58
C GLN A 129 -12.69 -10.44 3.26
N ALA A 130 -11.59 -10.05 2.62
CA ALA A 130 -10.27 -10.05 3.21
C ALA A 130 -9.53 -8.75 2.89
N THR A 131 -8.51 -8.43 3.68
CA THR A 131 -7.68 -7.22 3.52
C THR A 131 -6.26 -7.59 3.16
N ALA A 132 -5.64 -6.81 2.25
CA ALA A 132 -4.21 -6.90 2.00
C ALA A 132 -3.37 -6.42 3.20
N GLY A 133 -4.01 -5.79 4.19
CA GLY A 133 -3.35 -5.15 5.33
C GLY A 133 -2.65 -3.85 4.95
N LEU A 134 -2.34 -3.02 5.95
CA LEU A 134 -1.54 -1.81 5.75
C LEU A 134 -0.22 -2.16 5.06
N LEU A 135 0.10 -1.41 3.98
CA LEU A 135 1.28 -1.64 3.13
C LEU A 135 1.38 -3.06 2.53
N GLY A 136 0.27 -3.79 2.45
CA GLY A 136 0.27 -5.13 1.86
C GLY A 136 0.84 -6.24 2.75
N LYS A 137 0.90 -6.03 4.08
CA LYS A 137 1.48 -7.02 5.02
C LYS A 137 0.85 -8.43 4.99
N TYR A 138 -0.35 -8.59 4.43
CA TYR A 138 -1.04 -9.87 4.29
C TYR A 138 -1.10 -10.39 2.85
N LEU A 139 -0.40 -9.75 1.90
CA LEU A 139 -0.40 -10.17 0.50
C LEU A 139 0.10 -11.60 0.30
N LYS A 140 1.06 -12.09 1.10
CA LYS A 140 1.57 -13.46 1.01
C LYS A 140 0.49 -14.53 1.16
N ILE A 141 -0.56 -14.24 1.94
CA ILE A 141 -1.67 -15.18 2.18
C ILE A 141 -2.60 -15.25 0.97
N HIS A 142 -2.65 -14.20 0.15
CA HIS A 142 -3.66 -14.04 -0.89
C HIS A 142 -3.11 -14.14 -2.32
N LEU A 143 -1.81 -13.91 -2.52
CA LEU A 143 -1.17 -14.05 -3.82
C LEU A 143 -0.85 -15.53 -4.08
N THR A 144 -0.93 -15.92 -5.35
CA THR A 144 -0.37 -17.20 -5.79
C THR A 144 1.14 -17.20 -5.60
N ASP A 145 1.78 -18.39 -5.50
CA ASP A 145 3.24 -18.50 -5.35
C ASP A 145 4.00 -17.74 -6.44
N GLU A 146 3.47 -17.74 -7.66
CA GLU A 146 4.05 -16.99 -8.78
C GLU A 146 4.02 -15.47 -8.57
N LEU A 147 2.86 -14.92 -8.17
CA LEU A 147 2.71 -13.48 -7.92
C LEU A 147 3.47 -13.05 -6.65
N TRP A 148 3.52 -13.91 -5.62
CA TRP A 148 4.32 -13.67 -4.43
C TRP A 148 5.82 -13.65 -4.75
N GLY A 149 6.31 -14.58 -5.57
CA GLY A 149 7.69 -14.57 -6.03
C GLY A 149 8.05 -13.31 -6.82
N LEU A 150 7.12 -12.75 -7.60
CA LEU A 150 7.31 -11.43 -8.21
C LEU A 150 7.34 -10.31 -7.16
N MET A 151 6.46 -10.35 -6.16
CA MET A 151 6.40 -9.38 -5.07
C MET A 151 7.74 -9.31 -4.31
N GLU A 152 8.30 -10.46 -3.96
CA GLU A 152 9.62 -10.53 -3.29
C GLU A 152 10.73 -9.93 -4.16
N ARG A 153 10.73 -10.22 -5.48
CA ARG A 153 11.69 -9.64 -6.42
C ARG A 153 11.55 -8.13 -6.61
N THR A 154 10.43 -7.52 -6.21
CA THR A 154 10.29 -6.05 -6.24
C THR A 154 11.15 -5.35 -5.19
N TYR A 155 11.68 -6.08 -4.21
CA TYR A 155 12.65 -5.60 -3.24
C TYR A 155 14.06 -5.96 -3.69
N SER A 156 14.96 -4.98 -3.62
CA SER A 156 16.38 -5.13 -3.93
C SER A 156 17.20 -4.21 -3.04
N ASP A 157 18.48 -4.56 -2.91
CA ASP A 157 19.51 -3.67 -2.38
C ASP A 157 19.75 -2.46 -3.31
N ALA A 158 20.86 -1.75 -3.05
CA ALA A 158 21.25 -0.56 -3.81
C ALA A 158 22.01 -0.87 -5.11
N GLN A 159 22.32 -2.15 -5.41
CA GLN A 159 23.07 -2.50 -6.61
C GLN A 159 22.21 -2.24 -7.86
N ARG A 160 22.76 -1.49 -8.82
CA ARG A 160 22.04 -0.95 -9.98
C ARG A 160 21.29 -2.03 -10.75
N GLU A 161 21.94 -3.16 -11.02
CA GLU A 161 21.40 -4.30 -11.76
C GLU A 161 20.22 -4.94 -11.03
N ASN A 162 20.31 -5.06 -9.70
CA ASN A 162 19.23 -5.58 -8.86
C ASN A 162 18.03 -4.62 -8.85
N VAL A 163 18.26 -3.29 -8.85
CA VAL A 163 17.15 -2.32 -8.93
C VAL A 163 16.44 -2.38 -10.28
N TRP A 164 17.17 -2.56 -11.39
CA TRP A 164 16.56 -2.83 -12.70
C TRP A 164 15.70 -4.10 -12.66
N GLY A 165 16.24 -5.19 -12.09
CA GLY A 165 15.49 -6.43 -11.90
C GLY A 165 14.20 -6.23 -11.10
N SER A 166 14.25 -5.46 -10.02
CA SER A 166 13.07 -5.12 -9.21
C SER A 166 12.05 -4.28 -9.95
N LEU A 167 12.48 -3.32 -10.78
CA LEU A 167 11.58 -2.52 -11.61
C LEU A 167 10.83 -3.42 -12.60
N TYR A 168 11.51 -4.36 -13.25
CA TYR A 168 10.87 -5.31 -14.16
C TYR A 168 9.89 -6.25 -13.44
N ALA A 169 10.27 -6.78 -12.28
CA ALA A 169 9.39 -7.61 -11.47
C ALA A 169 8.13 -6.84 -11.05
N MET A 170 8.28 -5.57 -10.66
CA MET A 170 7.18 -4.69 -10.26
C MET A 170 6.24 -4.40 -11.45
N ASN A 171 6.78 -4.09 -12.63
CA ASN A 171 6.01 -3.87 -13.84
C ASN A 171 5.19 -5.12 -14.24
N GLU A 172 5.81 -6.30 -14.18
CA GLU A 172 5.14 -7.56 -14.51
C GLU A 172 4.05 -7.91 -13.49
N LEU A 173 4.32 -7.74 -12.19
CA LEU A 173 3.34 -7.97 -11.14
C LEU A 173 2.13 -7.04 -11.28
N PHE A 174 2.38 -5.75 -11.49
CA PHE A 174 1.33 -4.75 -11.68
C PHE A 174 0.45 -5.11 -12.88
N ARG A 175 1.06 -5.38 -14.04
CA ARG A 175 0.36 -5.76 -15.27
C ARG A 175 -0.57 -6.94 -15.06
N ARG A 176 -0.08 -8.01 -14.43
CA ARG A 176 -0.90 -9.21 -14.16
C ARG A 176 -2.07 -8.92 -13.23
N ALA A 177 -1.79 -8.27 -12.10
CA ALA A 177 -2.83 -7.93 -11.12
C ALA A 177 -3.88 -6.98 -11.72
N ALA A 178 -3.44 -6.00 -12.51
CA ALA A 178 -4.32 -5.01 -13.15
C ALA A 178 -5.20 -5.63 -14.23
N ARG A 179 -4.68 -6.54 -15.06
CA ARG A 179 -5.49 -7.27 -16.04
C ARG A 179 -6.57 -8.13 -15.39
N ILE A 180 -6.22 -8.87 -14.33
CA ILE A 180 -7.18 -9.70 -13.59
C ILE A 180 -8.26 -8.82 -12.95
N THR A 181 -7.86 -7.72 -12.33
CA THR A 181 -8.79 -6.75 -11.72
C THR A 181 -9.69 -6.12 -12.77
N ALA A 182 -9.14 -5.69 -13.91
CA ALA A 182 -9.90 -5.10 -15.01
C ALA A 182 -10.94 -6.08 -15.55
N GLN A 183 -10.55 -7.33 -15.80
CA GLN A 183 -11.44 -8.38 -16.26
C GLN A 183 -12.61 -8.62 -15.29
N ALA A 184 -12.35 -8.67 -13.99
CA ALA A 184 -13.37 -8.89 -12.98
C ALA A 184 -14.42 -7.76 -12.89
N PHE A 185 -14.05 -6.54 -13.27
CA PHE A 185 -14.93 -5.38 -13.27
C PHE A 185 -15.44 -4.95 -14.65
N GLY A 186 -15.00 -5.62 -15.72
CA GLY A 186 -15.30 -5.20 -17.11
C GLY A 186 -14.64 -3.87 -17.50
N PHE A 187 -13.51 -3.51 -16.88
CA PHE A 187 -12.74 -2.33 -17.23
C PHE A 187 -11.73 -2.65 -18.33
N ALA A 188 -11.28 -1.62 -19.05
CA ALA A 188 -10.18 -1.73 -20.01
C ALA A 188 -8.84 -1.50 -19.29
N TYR A 189 -7.87 -2.38 -19.51
CA TYR A 189 -6.48 -2.18 -19.09
C TYR A 189 -5.70 -1.42 -20.18
N PRO A 190 -4.85 -0.42 -19.83
CA PRO A 190 -4.11 0.40 -20.80
C PRO A 190 -2.90 -0.36 -21.40
N GLU A 191 -3.18 -1.30 -22.30
CA GLU A 191 -2.17 -2.16 -22.94
C GLU A 191 -1.14 -1.37 -23.75
N GLN A 192 -1.56 -0.28 -24.40
CA GLN A 192 -0.69 0.49 -25.29
C GLN A 192 0.33 1.31 -24.50
N GLU A 193 -0.11 1.96 -23.42
CA GLU A 193 0.71 2.74 -22.52
C GLU A 193 1.73 1.86 -21.80
N ASP A 194 1.28 0.71 -21.26
CA ASP A 194 2.15 -0.30 -20.69
C ASP A 194 3.25 -0.73 -21.67
N ALA A 195 2.86 -1.12 -22.89
CA ALA A 195 3.82 -1.57 -23.90
C ALA A 195 4.81 -0.48 -24.31
N ALA A 196 4.35 0.77 -24.44
CA ALA A 196 5.18 1.92 -24.77
C ALA A 196 6.19 2.22 -23.66
N VAL A 197 5.75 2.28 -22.41
CA VAL A 197 6.63 2.49 -21.25
C VAL A 197 7.62 1.33 -21.12
N SER A 198 7.15 0.08 -21.16
CA SER A 198 8.01 -1.10 -21.08
C SER A 198 9.08 -1.15 -22.16
N ARG A 199 8.79 -0.65 -23.37
CA ARG A 199 9.79 -0.49 -24.44
C ARG A 199 10.82 0.57 -24.06
N PHE A 200 10.37 1.76 -23.66
CA PHE A 200 11.24 2.85 -23.22
C PHE A 200 12.19 2.45 -22.08
N ILE A 201 11.71 1.70 -21.09
CA ILE A 201 12.55 1.19 -19.98
C ILE A 201 13.68 0.29 -20.51
N ARG A 202 13.38 -0.62 -21.44
CA ARG A 202 14.37 -1.51 -22.05
C ARG A 202 15.41 -0.74 -22.87
N GLU A 203 14.96 0.25 -23.64
CA GLU A 203 15.85 1.12 -24.44
C GLU A 203 16.81 1.92 -23.54
N ILE A 204 16.31 2.52 -22.45
CA ILE A 204 17.16 3.24 -21.50
C ILE A 204 18.19 2.31 -20.84
N GLN A 205 17.78 1.11 -20.42
CA GLN A 205 18.72 0.18 -19.80
C GLN A 205 19.81 -0.24 -20.80
N ALA A 206 19.46 -0.50 -22.07
CA ALA A 206 20.43 -0.86 -23.10
C ALA A 206 21.46 0.26 -23.35
N CYS A 207 21.05 1.53 -23.28
CA CYS A 207 21.97 2.68 -23.37
C CYS A 207 22.88 2.84 -22.13
N SER A 208 22.62 2.12 -21.04
CA SER A 208 23.43 2.19 -19.80
C SER A 208 24.67 1.30 -19.81
N SER A 209 24.88 0.50 -20.86
CA SER A 209 25.92 -0.54 -20.93
C SER A 209 27.23 -0.07 -21.60
N PHE A 210 27.52 1.24 -21.59
CA PHE A 210 28.73 1.83 -22.17
C PHE A 210 29.56 2.54 -21.10
#